data_AF-A0A956TXM3-F1
#
_entry.id   AF-A0A956TXM3-F1
#
_cell.length_a   1.000
_cell.length_b   1.000
_cell.length_c   1.000
_cell.angle_alpha   90.00
_cell.angle_beta   90.00
_cell.angle_gamma   90.00
#
_symmetry.space_group_name_H-M   'P 1'
#
loop_
_entity.id
_entity.type
_entity.pdbx_description
1 polymer ?
#
loop_
_entity_poly.entity_id
_entity_poly.type
_entity_poly.pdbx_seq_one_letter_code
_entity_poly.pdbx_strand_id
1 'polypeptide(L)'
;MANVGNKHDSKHGITFLGIGTALPDRVVTNEELSQYVDTSDEWIYPRTGFKERRFVEENQTVADLAIGAAKDTLAFAEFDPADVDLIIIATSTPDLIYPATCCQVQAAIGA
;
A
#
# COMPACT_ATOMS: atom_id res chain seq x y z
N MET A 1 -18.92 -0.36 36.02
CA MET A 1 -17.83 -1.31 35.74
C MET A 1 -18.36 -2.35 34.78
N ALA A 2 -18.27 -2.09 33.47
CA ALA A 2 -18.65 -3.05 32.44
C ALA A 2 -17.36 -3.62 31.86
N ASN A 3 -17.22 -4.94 32.00
CA ASN A 3 -16.14 -5.74 31.45
C ASN A 3 -16.21 -5.67 29.91
N VAL A 4 -15.32 -4.92 29.28
CA VAL A 4 -15.12 -5.01 27.82
C VAL A 4 -14.38 -6.32 27.58
N GLY A 5 -15.15 -7.36 27.24
CA GLY A 5 -14.62 -8.67 26.92
C GLY A 5 -13.54 -8.57 25.85
N ASN A 6 -12.41 -9.23 26.13
CA ASN A 6 -11.25 -9.32 25.27
C ASN A 6 -11.67 -9.84 23.88
N LYS A 7 -11.66 -8.98 22.85
CA LYS A 7 -12.14 -9.29 21.48
C LYS A 7 -11.29 -10.31 20.71
N HIS A 8 -10.19 -10.80 21.31
CA HIS A 8 -9.18 -11.61 20.61
C HIS A 8 -8.81 -12.91 21.33
N ASP A 9 -9.69 -13.47 22.16
CA ASP A 9 -9.44 -14.77 22.82
C ASP A 9 -9.67 -15.96 21.86
N SER A 10 -8.87 -16.03 20.79
CA SER A 10 -8.72 -17.22 19.97
C SER A 10 -7.40 -17.90 20.32
N LYS A 11 -7.50 -18.98 21.10
CA LYS A 11 -6.36 -19.88 21.35
C LYS A 11 -6.00 -20.58 20.03
N HIS A 12 -5.08 -19.95 19.29
CA HIS A 12 -4.47 -20.34 18.01
C HIS A 12 -5.31 -20.04 16.75
N GLY A 13 -4.88 -19.00 16.01
CA GLY A 13 -5.39 -18.63 14.69
C GLY A 13 -4.76 -17.33 14.18
N ILE A 14 -4.87 -17.06 12.88
CA ILE A 14 -4.51 -15.77 12.27
C ILE A 14 -5.80 -15.09 11.84
N THR A 15 -5.90 -13.77 12.02
CA THR A 15 -7.05 -12.97 11.58
C THR A 15 -6.55 -11.69 10.93
N PHE A 16 -7.20 -11.27 9.85
CA PHE A 16 -6.96 -9.97 9.24
C PHE A 16 -7.72 -8.92 10.05
N LEU A 17 -7.00 -8.01 10.69
CA LEU A 17 -7.59 -6.93 11.50
C LEU A 17 -8.00 -5.73 10.63
N GLY A 18 -7.31 -5.50 9.52
CA GLY A 18 -7.62 -4.41 8.61
C GLY A 18 -6.93 -4.49 7.27
N ILE A 19 -7.39 -3.64 6.37
CA ILE A 19 -6.79 -3.37 5.07
C ILE A 19 -6.77 -1.86 4.85
N GLY A 20 -5.71 -1.36 4.24
CA GLY A 20 -5.58 0.03 3.87
C GLY A 20 -4.84 0.16 2.55
N THR A 21 -5.03 1.30 1.89
CA THR A 21 -4.49 1.53 0.56
C THR A 21 -3.96 2.95 0.43
N ALA A 22 -2.94 3.11 -0.40
CA ALA A 22 -2.53 4.40 -0.92
C ALA A 22 -2.18 4.21 -2.39
N LEU A 23 -2.75 5.07 -3.22
CA LEU A 23 -2.52 5.05 -4.66
C LEU A 23 -1.92 6.41 -5.06
N PRO A 24 -1.06 6.42 -6.09
CA PRO A 24 -0.69 7.68 -6.71
C PRO A 24 -1.93 8.40 -7.25
N ASP A 25 -1.90 9.73 -7.17
CA ASP A 25 -2.98 10.58 -7.66
C ASP A 25 -2.97 10.69 -9.19
N ARG A 26 -1.78 10.60 -9.81
CA ARG A 26 -1.65 10.76 -11.27
C ARG A 26 -2.25 9.56 -12.00
N VAL A 27 -3.33 9.82 -12.72
CA VAL A 27 -3.97 8.89 -13.64
C VAL A 27 -3.35 9.01 -15.02
N VAL A 28 -2.99 7.88 -15.63
CA VAL A 28 -2.48 7.78 -17.00
C VAL A 28 -3.41 6.90 -17.80
N THR A 29 -4.06 7.49 -18.82
CA THR A 29 -5.00 6.78 -19.70
C THR A 29 -4.24 5.96 -20.76
N ASN A 30 -4.94 5.06 -21.44
CA ASN A 30 -4.36 4.35 -22.60
C ASN A 30 -3.95 5.30 -23.74
N GLU A 31 -4.68 6.41 -23.91
CA GLU A 31 -4.36 7.44 -24.91
C GLU A 31 -3.10 8.22 -24.55
N GLU A 32 -2.90 8.55 -23.27
CA GLU A 32 -1.64 9.15 -22.82
C GLU A 32 -0.49 8.13 -22.96
N LEU A 33 -0.73 6.86 -22.59
CA LEU A 33 0.30 5.81 -22.68
C LEU A 33 0.82 5.60 -24.12
N SER A 34 -0.05 5.74 -25.13
CA SER A 34 0.35 5.60 -26.55
C SER A 34 1.29 6.70 -27.04
N GLN A 35 1.48 7.77 -26.27
CA GLN A 35 2.49 8.79 -26.56
C GLN A 35 3.91 8.34 -26.21
N TYR A 36 4.06 7.34 -25.34
CA TYR A 36 5.36 6.85 -24.86
C TYR A 36 5.77 5.51 -25.48
N VAL A 37 4.81 4.70 -25.91
CA VAL A 37 5.03 3.36 -26.48
C VAL A 37 4.08 3.12 -27.64
N ASP A 38 4.50 2.31 -28.63
CA ASP A 38 3.69 1.96 -29.80
C ASP A 38 2.52 1.04 -29.38
N THR A 39 1.38 1.64 -29.02
CA THR A 39 0.19 0.95 -28.52
C THR A 39 -1.07 1.80 -28.74
N SER A 40 -2.25 1.26 -28.41
CA SER A 40 -3.52 1.99 -28.47
C SER A 40 -4.55 1.41 -27.49
N ASP A 41 -5.64 2.15 -27.23
CA ASP A 41 -6.75 1.63 -26.41
C ASP A 41 -7.38 0.38 -27.04
N GLU A 42 -7.55 0.36 -28.37
CA GLU A 42 -8.08 -0.76 -29.13
C GLU A 42 -7.17 -1.99 -29.08
N TRP A 43 -5.88 -1.80 -28.81
CA TRP A 43 -4.95 -2.90 -28.60
C TRP A 43 -4.95 -3.38 -27.14
N ILE A 44 -4.88 -2.45 -26.17
CA ILE A 44 -4.73 -2.71 -24.73
C ILE A 44 -6.02 -3.28 -24.12
N TYR A 45 -7.14 -2.59 -24.31
CA TYR A 45 -8.37 -2.89 -23.59
C TYR A 45 -8.91 -4.31 -23.86
N PRO A 46 -9.06 -4.79 -25.11
CA PRO A 46 -9.59 -6.13 -25.35
C PRO A 46 -8.66 -7.26 -24.87
N ARG A 47 -7.37 -6.97 -24.61
CA ARG A 47 -6.38 -7.96 -24.15
C ARG A 47 -6.23 -8.01 -22.64
N THR A 48 -6.38 -6.87 -21.97
CA THR A 48 -6.04 -6.71 -20.55
C THR A 48 -7.17 -6.20 -19.68
N GLY A 49 -8.19 -5.57 -20.28
CA GLY A 49 -9.27 -4.89 -19.57
C GLY A 49 -8.90 -3.53 -18.98
N PHE A 50 -7.65 -3.08 -19.10
CA PHE A 50 -7.22 -1.80 -18.53
C PHE A 50 -7.59 -0.62 -19.44
N LYS A 51 -8.15 0.43 -18.84
CA LYS A 51 -8.43 1.73 -19.48
C LYS A 51 -7.45 2.83 -19.03
N GLU A 52 -6.97 2.72 -17.80
CA GLU A 52 -6.06 3.65 -17.16
C GLU A 52 -5.19 2.92 -16.13
N ARG A 53 -4.16 3.61 -15.66
CA ARG A 53 -3.34 3.20 -14.51
C ARG A 53 -2.92 4.41 -13.69
N ARG A 54 -2.26 4.15 -12.55
CA ARG A 54 -1.68 5.19 -11.69
C ARG A 54 -0.16 5.17 -11.79
N PHE A 55 0.44 6.33 -12.01
CA PHE A 55 1.89 6.51 -11.98
C PHE A 55 2.27 7.37 -10.78
N VAL A 56 3.40 7.07 -10.15
CA VAL A 56 3.98 7.98 -9.15
C VAL A 56 4.49 9.25 -9.84
N GLU A 57 4.38 10.37 -9.12
CA GLU A 57 5.06 11.61 -9.50
C GLU A 57 6.50 11.60 -8.99
N GLU A 58 7.36 12.48 -9.51
CA GLU A 58 8.80 12.52 -9.16
C GLU A 58 9.07 12.70 -7.66
N ASN A 59 8.13 13.27 -6.92
CA ASN A 59 8.21 13.52 -5.49
C ASN A 59 7.52 12.45 -4.63
N GLN A 60 7.11 11.33 -5.21
CA GLN A 60 6.44 10.24 -4.50
C GLN A 60 7.23 8.93 -4.64
N THR A 61 7.50 8.31 -3.50
CA THR A 61 8.31 7.09 -3.40
C THR A 61 7.46 5.87 -3.06
N VAL A 62 8.05 4.67 -3.18
CA VAL A 62 7.41 3.44 -2.67
C VAL A 62 7.22 3.53 -1.15
N ALA A 63 8.17 4.12 -0.44
CA ALA A 63 8.03 4.39 1.00
C ALA A 63 6.80 5.24 1.32
N ASP A 64 6.54 6.33 0.57
CA ASP A 64 5.39 7.21 0.81
C ASP A 64 4.06 6.47 0.66
N LEU A 65 3.93 5.65 -0.40
CA LEU A 65 2.74 4.83 -0.61
C LEU A 65 2.58 3.77 0.49
N ALA A 66 3.66 3.11 0.90
CA ALA A 66 3.63 2.12 1.97
C ALA A 66 3.26 2.76 3.33
N ILE A 67 3.77 3.97 3.62
CA ILE A 67 3.40 4.75 4.81
C ILE A 67 1.92 5.11 4.79
N GLY A 68 1.42 5.60 3.66
CA GLY A 68 0.00 5.94 3.50
C GLY A 68 -0.90 4.72 3.74
N ALA A 69 -0.59 3.59 3.08
CA ALA A 69 -1.34 2.35 3.24
C ALA A 69 -1.27 1.79 4.67
N ALA A 70 -0.12 1.88 5.33
CA ALA A 70 0.05 1.43 6.71
C ALA A 70 -0.80 2.28 7.68
N LYS A 71 -0.78 3.61 7.54
CA LYS A 71 -1.61 4.52 8.35
C LYS A 71 -3.10 4.27 8.14
N ASP A 72 -3.53 4.07 6.89
CA ASP A 72 -4.92 3.74 6.55
C ASP A 72 -5.34 2.38 7.16
N THR A 73 -4.46 1.38 7.10
CA THR A 73 -4.70 0.05 7.70
C THR A 73 -4.83 0.13 9.22
N LEU A 74 -3.91 0.83 9.90
CA LEU A 74 -3.93 0.99 11.36
C LEU A 74 -5.17 1.75 11.83
N ALA A 75 -5.56 2.79 11.09
CA ALA A 75 -6.81 3.52 11.35
C ALA A 75 -8.04 2.62 11.18
N PHE A 76 -8.10 1.82 10.11
CA PHE A 76 -9.19 0.86 9.88
C PHE A 76 -9.26 -0.21 10.98
N ALA A 77 -8.10 -0.73 11.40
CA ALA A 77 -8.01 -1.78 12.40
C ALA A 77 -8.19 -1.26 13.84
N GLU A 78 -8.23 0.06 14.05
CA GLU A 78 -8.17 0.71 15.36
C GLU A 78 -7.01 0.16 16.22
N PHE A 79 -5.85 -0.02 15.60
CA PHE A 79 -4.68 -0.70 16.19
C PHE A 79 -3.55 0.30 16.47
N ASP A 80 -2.91 0.19 17.64
CA ASP A 80 -1.80 1.06 18.02
C ASP A 80 -0.54 0.67 17.23
N PRO A 81 0.12 1.60 16.50
CA PRO A 81 1.39 1.32 15.84
C PRO A 81 2.44 0.74 16.78
N ALA A 82 2.44 1.12 18.07
CA ALA A 82 3.43 0.64 19.05
C ALA A 82 3.30 -0.85 19.38
N ASP A 83 2.16 -1.48 19.04
CA ASP A 83 1.93 -2.92 19.23
C ASP A 83 2.36 -3.74 18.00
N VAL A 84 2.96 -3.13 16.98
CA VAL A 84 3.42 -3.82 15.75
C VAL A 84 4.84 -4.37 15.94
N ASP A 85 4.96 -5.69 16.09
CA ASP A 85 6.26 -6.36 16.26
C ASP A 85 7.05 -6.55 14.95
N LEU A 86 6.37 -6.55 13.79
CA LEU A 86 6.98 -6.89 12.50
C LEU A 86 6.30 -6.18 11.34
N ILE A 87 7.12 -5.52 10.51
CA ILE A 87 6.69 -4.93 9.24
C ILE A 87 7.37 -5.67 8.09
N ILE A 88 6.57 -6.23 7.19
CA ILE A 88 7.03 -6.89 5.96
C ILE A 88 6.58 -6.05 4.77
N ILE A 89 7.52 -5.64 3.91
CA ILE A 89 7.20 -5.00 2.64
C ILE A 89 7.62 -5.92 1.51
N ALA A 90 6.64 -6.32 0.70
CA ALA A 90 6.86 -7.07 -0.53
C ALA A 90 6.98 -6.09 -1.70
N THR A 91 8.20 -5.74 -2.10
CA THR A 91 8.46 -4.89 -3.26
C THR A 91 9.63 -5.42 -4.11
N SER A 92 9.54 -5.25 -5.42
CA SER A 92 10.64 -5.48 -6.37
C SER A 92 11.27 -4.17 -6.88
N THR A 93 10.73 -3.02 -6.47
CA THR A 93 11.19 -1.69 -6.89
C THR A 93 11.40 -0.79 -5.66
N PRO A 94 12.25 -1.19 -4.69
CA PRO A 94 12.51 -0.34 -3.53
C PRO A 94 13.25 0.93 -3.95
N ASP A 95 12.97 2.04 -3.29
CA ASP A 95 13.66 3.32 -3.55
C ASP A 95 15.16 3.23 -3.20
N LEU A 96 15.50 2.41 -2.21
CA LEU A 96 16.86 2.14 -1.75
C LEU A 96 17.08 0.62 -1.66
N ILE A 97 18.27 0.17 -2.04
CA ILE A 97 18.68 -1.24 -1.81
C ILE A 97 18.85 -1.50 -0.30
N TYR A 98 19.34 -0.50 0.43
CA TYR A 98 19.50 -0.52 1.87
C TYR A 98 19.51 0.93 2.42
N PRO A 99 18.90 1.21 3.58
CA PRO A 99 18.10 0.30 4.43
C PRO A 99 16.82 -0.17 3.72
N ALA A 100 16.19 -1.23 4.23
CA ALA A 100 14.94 -1.71 3.69
C ALA A 100 13.82 -0.66 3.86
N THR A 101 12.89 -0.60 2.90
CA THR A 101 11.73 0.33 2.94
C THR A 101 10.93 0.22 4.24
N CYS A 102 10.89 -0.97 4.86
CA CYS A 102 10.18 -1.17 6.14
C CYS A 102 10.75 -0.32 7.28
N CYS A 103 12.05 0.02 7.27
CA CYS A 103 12.64 0.90 8.28
C CYS A 103 12.09 2.33 8.18
N GLN A 104 11.82 2.81 6.95
CA GLN A 104 11.20 4.12 6.74
C GLN A 104 9.75 4.11 7.19
N VAL A 105 9.00 3.04 6.86
CA VAL A 105 7.61 2.87 7.30
C VAL A 105 7.53 2.82 8.83
N GLN A 106 8.36 2.00 9.47
CA GLN A 106 8.47 1.88 10.93
C GLN A 106 8.61 3.26 11.59
N ALA A 107 9.65 4.00 11.20
CA ALA A 107 9.93 5.32 11.75
C ALA A 107 8.78 6.32 11.52
N ALA A 108 8.08 6.24 10.39
CA ALA A 108 7.01 7.16 10.02
C ALA A 108 5.66 6.88 10.69
N ILE A 109 5.39 5.63 11.09
CA ILE A 109 4.16 5.24 11.80
C ILE A 109 4.35 5.16 13.32
N GLY A 110 5.59 5.14 13.81
CA GLY A 110 5.90 5.05 15.24
C GLY A 110 5.83 3.62 15.79
N ALA A 111 6.13 2.63 14.95
CA ALA A 111 6.34 1.23 15.33
C ALA A 111 7.84 0.94 15.59
#